data_AF-A0A2T2VPX6-F1
#
_entry.id   AF-A0A2T2VPX6-F1
#
_cell.length_a   1.000
_cell.length_b   1.000
_cell.length_c   1.000
_cell.angle_alpha   90.00
_cell.angle_beta   90.00
_cell.angle_gamma   90.00
#
_symmetry.space_group_name_H-M   'P 1'
#
loop_
_entity.id
_entity.type
_entity.pdbx_description
1 polymer ?
#
loop_
_entity_poly.entity_id
_entity_poly.type
_entity_poly.pdbx_seq_one_letter_code
_entity_poly.pdbx_strand_id
1 'polypeptide(L)' 'MKVFWIAGEPSGDLQAASLVRALHQANPKVIQAGWGGSQMTAAGMQQKF' A
#
# COMPACT_ATOMS: atom_id res chain seq x y z
N MET A 1 9.56 7.28 -7.99
CA MET A 1 9.42 5.81 -8.08
C MET A 1 7.95 5.45 -8.04
N LYS A 2 7.54 4.39 -8.75
CA LYS A 2 6.16 3.88 -8.73
C LYS A 2 6.19 2.45 -8.19
N VAL A 3 5.33 2.15 -7.23
CA VAL A 3 5.19 0.81 -6.64
C VAL A 3 3.76 0.33 -6.88
N PHE A 4 3.63 -0.86 -7.46
CA PHE A 4 2.35 -1.54 -7.60
C PHE A 4 2.25 -2.68 -6.59
N TRP A 5 1.17 -2.70 -5.82
CA TRP A 5 0.96 -3.67 -4.74
C TRP A 5 -0.06 -4.74 -5.13
N ILE A 6 0.14 -5.96 -4.66
CA ILE A 6 -0.85 -7.04 -4.76
C ILE A 6 -0.87 -7.79 -3.43
N ALA A 7 -1.99 -7.73 -2.73
CA ALA A 7 -2.29 -8.52 -1.55
C ALA A 7 -3.68 -9.17 -1.71
N GLY A 8 -3.73 -10.50 -1.71
CA GLY A 8 -4.96 -11.27 -1.94
C GLY A 8 -5.66 -11.77 -0.67
N GLU A 9 -5.02 -11.61 0.49
CA GLU A 9 -5.51 -12.13 1.78
C GLU A 9 -5.38 -11.06 2.88
N PRO A 10 -6.18 -11.11 3.95
CA PRO A 10 -6.14 -10.12 5.05
C PRO A 10 -4.77 -10.00 5.73
N SER A 11 -4.00 -11.09 5.81
CA SER A 11 -2.63 -11.08 6.35
C SER A 11 -1.69 -10.25 5.48
N GLY A 12 -1.80 -10.40 4.15
CA GLY A 12 -1.04 -9.61 3.18
C GLY A 12 -1.40 -8.13 3.24
N ASP A 13 -2.69 -7.79 3.36
CA ASP A 13 -3.15 -6.41 3.54
C ASP A 13 -2.52 -5.75 4.79
N LEU A 14 -2.57 -6.45 5.93
CA LEU A 14 -1.99 -5.97 7.19
C LEU A 14 -0.47 -5.74 7.09
N GLN A 15 0.26 -6.69 6.50
CA GLN A 15 1.72 -6.61 6.39
C GLN A 15 2.14 -5.53 5.39
N ALA A 16 1.53 -5.49 4.21
CA ALA A 16 1.85 -4.50 3.18
C ALA A 16 1.49 -3.07 3.62
N ALA A 17 0.42 -2.88 4.42
CA ALA A 17 0.06 -1.58 4.95
C ALA A 17 1.17 -0.93 5.81
N SER A 18 1.98 -1.72 6.49
CA SER A 18 3.14 -1.22 7.24
C SER A 18 4.21 -0.67 6.30
N LEU A 19 4.44 -1.35 5.18
CA LEU A 19 5.43 -0.97 4.18
C LEU A 19 4.99 0.26 3.36
N VAL A 20 3.70 0.34 3.02
CA VAL A 20 3.10 1.54 2.38
C VAL A 20 3.33 2.78 3.23
N ARG A 21 3.06 2.70 4.54
CA ARG A 21 3.29 3.78 5.52
C ARG A 21 4.75 4.19 5.58
N ALA A 22 5.64 3.21 5.73
CA ALA A 22 7.08 3.48 5.81
C ALA A 22 7.61 4.15 4.54
N LEU A 23 7.19 3.70 3.35
CA LEU A 23 7.59 4.31 2.08
C LEU A 23 7.04 5.72 1.92
N HIS A 24 5.81 5.97 2.34
CA HIS A 24 5.23 7.31 2.31
C HIS A 24 5.99 8.29 3.22
N GLN A 25 6.35 7.85 4.43
CA GLN A 25 7.14 8.65 5.38
C GLN A 25 8.57 8.90 4.88
N ALA A 26 9.22 7.88 4.33
CA ALA A 26 10.59 7.99 3.83
C ALA A 26 10.68 8.86 2.56
N ASN A 27 9.68 8.78 1.68
CA ASN A 27 9.64 9.57 0.46
C ASN A 27 8.19 9.79 -0.03
N PRO A 28 7.59 10.95 0.29
CA PRO A 28 6.22 11.28 -0.13
C PRO A 28 6.00 11.33 -1.64
N LYS A 29 7.07 11.40 -2.45
CA LYS A 29 6.98 11.42 -3.92
C LYS A 29 6.80 10.01 -4.53
N VAL A 30 6.83 8.95 -3.72
CA VAL A 30 6.57 7.60 -4.20
C VAL A 30 5.07 7.45 -4.48
N ILE A 31 4.73 7.10 -5.72
CA ILE A 31 3.35 6.82 -6.12
C ILE A 31 3.08 5.35 -5.81
N GLN A 32 2.05 5.10 -5.00
CA GLN A 32 1.69 3.78 -4.49
C GLN A 32 0.24 3.46 -4.87
N ALA A 33 0.03 2.39 -5.63
CA ALA A 33 -1.29 1.94 -6.06
C ALA A 33 -1.33 0.41 -6.17
N GLY A 34 -2.51 -0.21 -6.18
CA GLY A 34 -2.59 -1.66 -6.34
C GLY A 34 -3.89 -2.31 -5.87
N TRP A 35 -3.79 -3.61 -5.64
CA TRP A 35 -4.83 -4.47 -5.08
C TRP A 35 -4.47 -4.81 -3.65
N GLY A 36 -5.36 -4.47 -2.71
CA GLY A 36 -5.23 -4.79 -1.30
C GLY A 36 -6.56 -4.60 -0.58
N GLY A 37 -6.49 -4.63 0.75
CA GLY A 37 -7.65 -4.41 1.61
C GLY A 37 -7.70 -3.00 2.18
N SER A 38 -8.49 -2.87 3.24
CA SER A 38 -8.74 -1.59 3.89
C SER A 38 -7.50 -1.05 4.60
N GLN A 39 -6.60 -1.91 5.09
CA GLN A 39 -5.41 -1.46 5.82
C GLN A 39 -4.41 -0.77 4.90
N MET A 40 -4.17 -1.32 3.71
CA MET A 40 -3.29 -0.69 2.72
C MET A 40 -3.87 0.64 2.22
N THR A 41 -5.19 0.69 1.99
CA THR A 41 -5.88 1.94 1.60
C THR A 41 -5.74 3.00 2.68
N ALA A 42 -5.95 2.64 3.95
CA ALA A 42 -5.76 3.54 5.10
C ALA A 42 -4.30 3.99 5.28
N ALA A 43 -3.33 3.17 4.85
CA ALA A 43 -1.91 3.50 4.84
C ALA A 43 -1.50 4.48 3.74
N GLY A 44 -2.39 4.82 2.80
CA GLY A 44 -2.14 5.76 1.71
C GLY A 44 -1.86 5.12 0.35
N MET A 45 -2.11 3.81 0.20
CA MET A 45 -2.10 3.14 -1.10
C MET A 45 -3.39 3.47 -1.86
N GLN A 46 -3.28 3.82 -3.16
CA GLN A 46 -4.45 4.03 -4.01
C GLN A 46 -5.01 2.71 -4.52
N GLN A 47 -6.16 2.29 -3.99
CA GLN A 47 -6.89 1.12 -4.48
C GLN A 47 -7.18 1.25 -5.98
N LYS A 48 -6.96 0.17 -6.72
CA LYS A 48 -7.31 0.04 -8.14
C LYS A 48 -8.32 -1.08 -8.30
N PHE A 49 -9.58 -0.76 -8.60
CA PHE A 49 -10.72 -1.68 -8.67
C PHE A 49 -11.15 -2.25 -7.31
#